data_AF-A0A1Q7Z194-F1
#
_entry.id   AF-A0A1Q7Z194-F1
#
_cell.length_a   1.000
_cell.length_b   1.000
_cell.length_c   1.000
_cell.angle_alpha   90.00
_cell.angle_beta   90.00
_cell.angle_gamma   90.00
#
_symmetry.space_group_name_H-M   'P 1'
#
loop_
_entity.id
_entity.type
_entity.pdbx_description
1 polymer ?
#
loop_
_entity_poly.entity_id
_entity_poly.type
_entity_poly.pdbx_seq_one_letter_code
_entity_poly.pdbx_strand_id
1 'polypeptide(L)'
;MFKLSQSLTVFDQFTVQAVRTKGNQGWAEVQINEVASLALGGAKVNRLANRQRWSLRRLDKRGWELTLPQDTVYLPQDVAVRMLAHNLATLTEGNPDSSNTVEQKAQLARLLASLLESKSSSGTR
;
A
#
# COMPACT_ATOMS: atom_id res chain seq x y z
N MET A 1 -7.06 -15.44 10.07
CA MET A 1 -7.42 -14.77 8.79
C MET A 1 -7.30 -13.27 9.01
N PHE A 2 -6.29 -12.61 8.44
CA PHE A 2 -6.12 -11.16 8.55
C PHE A 2 -7.30 -10.48 7.85
N LYS A 3 -8.19 -9.84 8.62
CA LYS A 3 -9.34 -9.09 8.09
C LYS A 3 -8.96 -7.61 8.04
N LEU A 4 -8.64 -7.12 6.85
CA LEU A 4 -8.54 -5.69 6.59
C LEU A 4 -9.94 -5.20 6.21
N SER A 5 -10.50 -4.25 6.97
CA SER A 5 -11.79 -3.62 6.69
C SER A 5 -11.74 -2.66 5.49
N GLN A 6 -10.54 -2.33 5.03
CA GLN A 6 -10.23 -1.43 3.92
C GLN A 6 -9.19 -2.10 3.01
N SER A 7 -9.17 -1.76 1.72
CA SER A 7 -8.15 -2.29 0.82
C SER A 7 -6.79 -1.66 1.14
N LEU A 8 -5.72 -2.45 1.20
CA LEU A 8 -4.37 -1.93 1.42
C LEU A 8 -3.59 -1.98 0.11
N THR A 9 -3.17 -0.83 -0.38
CA THR A 9 -2.33 -0.68 -1.57
C THR A 9 -0.90 -0.37 -1.14
N VAL A 10 0.01 -1.26 -1.50
CA VAL A 10 1.45 -1.08 -1.33
C VAL A 10 2.03 -0.48 -2.60
N PHE A 11 2.74 0.65 -2.46
CA PHE A 11 3.33 1.36 -3.60
C PHE A 11 4.85 1.49 -3.45
N ASP A 12 5.55 1.49 -4.58
CA ASP A 12 6.98 1.79 -4.66
C ASP A 12 7.16 3.31 -4.77
N GLN A 13 6.50 3.91 -5.76
CA GLN A 13 6.64 5.32 -6.08
C GLN A 13 5.29 6.04 -6.10
N PHE A 14 5.34 7.26 -5.57
CA PHE A 14 4.24 8.22 -5.58
C PHE A 14 4.72 9.51 -6.24
N THR A 15 4.06 9.91 -7.33
CA THR A 15 4.44 11.11 -8.08
C THR A 15 3.24 12.00 -8.33
N VAL A 16 3.35 13.28 -7.96
CA VAL A 16 2.37 14.30 -8.35
C VAL A 16 2.72 14.77 -9.76
N GLN A 17 1.87 14.43 -10.72
CA GLN A 17 2.07 14.75 -12.14
C GLN A 17 1.60 16.17 -12.46
N ALA A 18 0.49 16.60 -11.88
CA ALA A 18 -0.05 17.94 -12.10
C ALA A 18 -0.91 18.39 -10.92
N VAL A 19 -0.96 19.69 -10.70
CA VAL A 19 -1.90 20.32 -9.76
C VAL A 19 -2.63 21.42 -10.50
N ARG A 20 -3.96 21.40 -10.45
CA ARG A 20 -4.84 22.43 -11.03
C ARG A 20 -5.76 22.96 -9.96
N THR A 21 -5.73 24.27 -9.76
CA THR A 21 -6.55 24.96 -8.77
C THR A 21 -7.38 26.05 -9.43
N LYS A 22 -8.65 26.17 -9.04
CA LYS A 22 -9.56 27.24 -9.47
C LYS A 22 -10.43 27.67 -8.30
N GLY A 23 -10.24 28.90 -7.83
CA GLY A 23 -10.95 29.42 -6.65
C GLY A 23 -10.63 28.62 -5.39
N ASN A 24 -11.65 28.01 -4.78
CA ASN A 24 -11.51 27.21 -3.55
C ASN A 24 -11.49 25.69 -3.80
N GLN A 25 -11.45 25.27 -5.07
CA GLN A 25 -11.42 23.87 -5.48
C GLN A 25 -10.26 23.60 -6.42
N GLY A 26 -9.81 22.36 -6.47
CA GLY A 26 -8.77 21.93 -7.38
C GLY A 26 -8.70 20.43 -7.48
N TRP A 27 -7.73 19.95 -8.23
CA TRP A 27 -7.38 18.56 -8.28
C TRP A 27 -5.86 18.39 -8.45
N ALA A 28 -5.35 17.34 -7.84
CA ALA A 28 -4.02 16.83 -8.11
C ALA A 28 -4.15 15.56 -8.94
N GLU A 29 -3.35 15.44 -9.98
CA GLU A 29 -3.17 14.20 -10.70
C GLU A 29 -1.93 13.52 -10.17
N VAL A 30 -2.14 12.28 -9.74
CA VAL A 30 -1.16 11.49 -9.00
C VAL A 30 -0.97 10.20 -9.76
N GLN A 31 0.28 9.81 -9.92
CA GLN A 31 0.65 8.49 -10.40
C GLN A 31 1.21 7.69 -9.23
N ILE A 32 0.60 6.52 -9.00
CA ILE A 32 1.01 5.57 -7.98
C ILE A 32 1.47 4.32 -8.70
N ASN A 33 2.74 3.97 -8.53
CA ASN A 33 3.27 2.70 -9.01
C ASN A 33 2.95 1.65 -7.95
N GLU A 34 1.81 0.99 -8.11
CA GLU A 34 1.35 -0.05 -7.21
C GLU A 34 2.19 -1.30 -7.40
N VAL A 35 2.52 -1.94 -6.29
CA VAL A 35 3.34 -3.16 -6.25
C VAL A 35 2.49 -4.36 -5.84
N ALA A 36 1.60 -4.15 -4.88
CA ALA A 36 0.68 -5.16 -4.39
C ALA A 36 -0.58 -4.50 -3.83
N SER A 37 -1.70 -5.20 -3.93
CA SER A 37 -2.94 -4.85 -3.25
C SER A 37 -3.43 -6.02 -2.41
N LEU A 38 -3.89 -5.71 -1.21
CA LEU A 38 -4.45 -6.64 -0.24
C LEU A 38 -5.92 -6.27 -0.05
N ALA A 39 -6.81 -7.13 -0.50
CA ALA A 39 -8.26 -6.97 -0.36
C ALA A 39 -8.86 -8.17 0.40
N LEU A 40 -10.11 -8.04 0.87
CA LEU A 40 -10.87 -9.13 1.48
C LEU A 40 -10.88 -10.36 0.55
N GLY A 41 -10.07 -11.37 0.88
CA GLY A 41 -9.95 -12.61 0.10
C GLY A 41 -8.54 -12.96 -0.37
N GLY A 42 -7.54 -12.08 -0.19
CA GLY A 42 -6.14 -12.43 -0.42
C GLY A 42 -5.26 -11.28 -0.88
N ALA A 43 -3.95 -11.54 -0.91
CA ALA A 43 -2.98 -10.66 -1.53
C ALA A 43 -2.95 -10.88 -3.04
N LYS A 44 -3.10 -9.83 -3.83
CA LYS A 44 -2.82 -9.84 -5.25
C LYS A 44 -1.62 -8.93 -5.52
N VAL A 45 -0.59 -9.52 -6.09
CA VAL A 45 0.60 -8.78 -6.50
C VAL A 45 0.31 -8.27 -7.90
N ASN A 46 -0.01 -6.99 -7.98
CA ASN A 46 -0.38 -6.32 -9.22
C ASN A 46 0.58 -5.15 -9.38
N ARG A 47 1.49 -5.25 -10.36
CA ARG A 47 2.36 -4.14 -10.74
C ARG A 47 1.66 -3.29 -11.79
N LEU A 48 0.95 -2.28 -11.33
CA LEU A 48 0.20 -1.37 -12.20
C LEU A 48 0.51 0.07 -11.81
N ALA A 49 0.89 0.87 -12.81
CA ALA A 49 0.91 2.31 -12.67
C ALA A 49 -0.54 2.81 -12.74
N ASN A 50 -1.05 3.33 -11.62
CA ASN A 50 -2.40 3.82 -11.51
C ASN A 50 -2.38 5.35 -11.48
N ARG A 51 -3.07 5.98 -12.44
CA ARG A 51 -3.22 7.42 -12.51
C ARG A 51 -4.55 7.81 -11.89
N GLN A 52 -4.49 8.55 -10.79
CA GLN A 52 -5.66 8.96 -10.03
C GLN A 52 -5.76 10.48 -9.99
N ARG A 53 -6.99 10.98 -9.94
CA ARG A 53 -7.27 12.39 -9.72
C ARG A 53 -7.85 12.56 -8.31
N TRP A 54 -7.12 13.27 -7.46
CA TRP A 54 -7.50 13.53 -6.08
C TRP A 54 -8.02 14.95 -5.94
N SER A 55 -9.15 15.10 -5.26
CA SER A 55 -9.78 16.40 -5.05
C SER A 55 -8.99 17.23 -4.05
N LEU A 56 -8.85 18.51 -4.36
CA LEU A 56 -8.26 19.51 -3.48
C LEU A 56 -9.34 20.49 -3.02
N ARG A 57 -9.39 20.76 -1.74
CA ARG A 57 -10.24 21.80 -1.14
C ARG A 57 -9.38 22.82 -0.45
N ARG A 58 -9.69 24.09 -0.62
CA ARG A 58 -8.93 25.15 0.04
C ARG A 58 -9.25 25.22 1.53
N LEU A 59 -8.24 25.00 2.36
CA LEU A 59 -8.21 25.28 3.80
C LEU A 59 -7.83 26.76 3.96
N ASP A 60 -8.74 27.67 3.63
CA ASP A 60 -8.58 29.12 3.80
C ASP A 60 -7.28 29.74 3.18
N LYS A 61 -6.65 30.70 3.86
CA LYS A 61 -5.36 31.30 3.43
C LYS A 61 -4.17 30.38 3.72
N ARG A 62 -4.35 29.32 4.52
CA ARG A 62 -3.29 28.43 5.01
C ARG A 62 -2.87 27.35 4.03
N GLY A 63 -3.73 26.97 3.08
CA GLY A 63 -3.33 26.08 1.99
C GLY A 63 -4.45 25.26 1.38
N TRP A 64 -4.07 24.10 0.84
CA TRP A 64 -4.95 23.13 0.20
C TRP A 64 -4.94 21.82 0.98
N GLU A 65 -6.13 21.25 1.17
CA GLU A 65 -6.34 19.92 1.71
C GLU A 65 -6.59 18.95 0.58
N LEU A 66 -5.99 17.76 0.67
CA LEU A 66 -6.23 16.69 -0.28
C LEU A 66 -7.23 15.69 0.29
N THR A 67 -8.23 15.33 -0.50
CA THR A 67 -9.22 14.30 -0.14
C THR A 67 -8.80 12.97 -0.76
N LEU A 68 -8.37 12.04 0.09
CA LEU A 68 -8.01 10.68 -0.30
C LEU A 68 -9.28 9.83 -0.55
N PRO A 69 -9.21 8.79 -1.41
CA PRO A 69 -10.25 7.77 -1.51
C PRO A 69 -10.48 7.09 -0.15
N GLN A 70 -11.74 6.93 0.27
CA GLN A 70 -12.09 6.46 1.63
C GLN A 70 -11.84 4.95 1.86
N ASP A 71 -11.77 4.16 0.78
CA ASP A 71 -11.75 2.69 0.86
C ASP A 71 -10.35 2.06 0.71
N THR A 72 -9.30 2.90 0.64
CA THR A 72 -7.93 2.46 0.37
C THR A 72 -6.92 3.09 1.32
N VAL A 73 -6.16 2.23 2.00
CA VAL A 73 -4.96 2.62 2.75
C VAL A 73 -3.75 2.50 1.83
N TYR A 74 -2.95 3.55 1.73
CA TYR A 74 -1.71 3.55 0.94
C TYR A 74 -0.52 3.39 1.85
N LEU A 75 0.35 2.42 1.57
CA LEU A 75 1.54 2.14 2.37
C LEU A 75 2.79 2.06 1.49
N PRO A 76 3.87 2.80 1.81
CA PRO A 76 5.15 2.62 1.13
C PRO A 76 5.65 1.18 1.26
N GLN A 77 6.26 0.65 0.21
CA GLN A 77 6.75 -0.72 0.14
C GLN A 77 7.76 -1.05 1.25
N ASP A 78 8.66 -0.14 1.59
CA ASP A 78 9.65 -0.35 2.63
C ASP A 78 9.01 -0.49 4.02
N VAL A 79 7.99 0.32 4.33
CA VAL A 79 7.20 0.21 5.55
C VAL A 79 6.43 -1.11 5.58
N ALA A 80 5.79 -1.49 4.46
CA ALA A 80 5.08 -2.76 4.35
C ALA A 80 6.02 -3.97 4.60
N VAL A 81 7.20 -3.97 4.00
CA VAL A 81 8.22 -5.02 4.19
C VAL A 81 8.65 -5.10 5.66
N ARG A 82 8.93 -3.98 6.31
CA ARG A 82 9.33 -3.96 7.73
C ARG A 82 8.22 -4.50 8.63
N MET A 83 6.97 -4.09 8.42
CA MET A 83 5.83 -4.57 9.20
C MET A 83 5.59 -6.07 9.01
N LEU A 84 5.67 -6.55 7.77
CA LEU A 84 5.48 -7.97 7.47
C LEU A 84 6.62 -8.83 8.03
N ALA A 85 7.87 -8.38 7.90
CA ALA A 85 9.03 -9.07 8.47
C ALA A 85 8.93 -9.12 10.00
N HIS A 86 8.52 -8.03 10.64
CA HIS A 86 8.28 -7.99 12.08
C HIS A 86 7.18 -8.98 12.51
N ASN A 87 6.03 -8.96 11.84
CA ASN A 87 4.94 -9.90 12.13
C ASN A 87 5.36 -11.36 11.93
N LEU A 88 6.18 -11.65 10.91
CA LEU A 88 6.70 -12.99 10.68
C LEU A 88 7.67 -13.42 11.79
N ALA A 89 8.57 -12.54 12.24
CA ALA A 89 9.47 -12.81 13.35
C ALA A 89 8.69 -13.13 14.63
N THR A 90 7.73 -12.28 15.01
CA THR A 90 6.88 -12.47 16.20
C THR A 90 6.08 -13.79 16.13
N LEU A 91 5.57 -14.16 14.97
CA LEU A 91 4.87 -15.45 14.81
C LEU A 91 5.82 -16.64 14.95
N THR A 92 7.07 -16.49 14.55
CA THR A 92 8.08 -17.55 14.60
C THR A 92 8.62 -17.76 16.02
N GLU A 93 8.66 -16.68 16.82
CA GLU A 93 9.03 -16.70 18.24
C GLU A 93 7.90 -17.21 19.17
N GLY A 94 6.64 -17.16 18.73
CA GLY A 94 5.48 -17.68 19.47
C GLY A 94 5.31 -19.21 19.41
N ASN A 95 4.72 -19.77 20.47
CA ASN A 95 4.53 -21.23 20.68
C ASN A 95 3.92 -21.94 19.44
N PRO A 96 4.48 -23.07 18.97
CA PRO A 96 4.17 -23.67 17.66
C PRO A 96 2.84 -24.44 17.57
N ASP A 97 2.07 -24.56 18.65
CA ASP A 97 1.02 -25.59 18.79
C ASP A 97 -0.37 -25.23 18.24
N SER A 98 -0.46 -24.51 17.11
CA SER A 98 -1.73 -24.46 16.38
C SER A 98 -1.52 -24.58 14.87
N SER A 99 -2.26 -25.51 14.25
CA SER A 99 -2.27 -25.71 12.79
C SER A 99 -2.62 -24.44 12.01
N ASN A 100 -3.40 -23.54 12.64
CA ASN A 100 -3.72 -22.21 12.12
C ASN A 100 -2.50 -21.28 12.01
N THR A 101 -1.43 -21.52 12.78
CA THR A 101 -0.21 -20.68 12.77
C THR A 101 0.68 -21.02 11.58
N VAL A 102 0.72 -22.28 11.13
CA VAL A 102 1.60 -22.71 10.02
C VAL A 102 1.12 -22.13 8.68
N GLU A 103 -0.19 -22.17 8.41
CA GLU A 103 -0.75 -21.61 7.19
C GLU A 103 -0.59 -20.09 7.13
N GLN A 104 -0.78 -19.40 8.27
CA GLN A 104 -0.59 -17.96 8.37
C GLN A 104 0.88 -17.54 8.16
N LYS A 105 1.83 -18.29 8.74
CA LYS A 105 3.27 -18.10 8.49
C LYS A 105 3.60 -18.26 7.01
N ALA A 106 3.09 -19.30 6.36
CA ALA A 106 3.32 -19.54 4.94
C ALA A 106 2.72 -18.43 4.05
N GLN A 107 1.52 -17.94 4.36
CA GLN A 107 0.89 -16.83 3.62
C GLN A 107 1.68 -15.52 3.78
N LEU A 108 2.13 -15.19 4.99
CA LEU A 108 2.96 -14.01 5.25
C LEU A 108 4.33 -14.10 4.57
N ALA A 109 4.97 -15.27 4.62
CA ALA A 109 6.26 -15.50 3.97
C ALA A 109 6.17 -15.36 2.44
N ARG A 110 5.10 -15.89 1.82
CA ARG A 110 4.85 -15.73 0.36
C ARG A 110 4.60 -14.28 -0.01
N LEU A 111 3.85 -13.54 0.81
CA LEU A 111 3.60 -12.12 0.59
C LEU A 111 4.89 -11.30 0.70
N LEU A 112 5.71 -11.57 1.72
CA LEU A 112 7.00 -10.91 1.90
C LEU A 112 7.95 -11.21 0.73
N ALA A 113 8.05 -12.47 0.30
CA ALA A 113 8.87 -12.86 -0.84
C ALA A 113 8.47 -12.11 -2.12
N SER A 114 7.18 -12.00 -2.40
CA SER A 114 6.71 -11.30 -3.59
C SER A 114 6.96 -9.78 -3.54
N LEU A 115 6.85 -9.17 -2.35
CA LEU A 115 7.19 -7.75 -2.15
C LEU A 115 8.70 -7.50 -2.22
N LEU A 116 9.55 -8.48 -1.91
CA LEU A 116 11.00 -8.35 -2.06
C LEU A 116 11.43 -8.52 -3.52
N GLU A 117 10.82 -9.47 -4.24
CA GLU A 117 11.08 -9.70 -5.66
C GLU A 117 10.67 -8.49 -6.52
N SER A 118 9.62 -7.76 -6.13
CA SER A 118 9.26 -6.50 -6.80
C SER A 118 10.25 -5.37 -6.61
N LYS A 119 10.88 -5.27 -5.44
CA LYS A 119 11.97 -4.32 -5.22
C LYS A 119 13.19 -4.63 -6.10
N SER A 120 13.49 -5.91 -6.34
CA SER A 120 14.63 -6.31 -7.18
C SER A 120 14.45 -5.95 -8.65
N SER A 121 13.19 -5.87 -9.13
CA SER A 121 12.90 -5.54 -10.53
C SER A 121 12.81 -4.04 -10.84
N SER A 122 12.63 -3.17 -9.84
CA SER A 122 12.64 -1.70 -10.05
C SER A 122 14.04 -1.08 -10.00
N GLY A 123 15.08 -1.86 -9.67
CA GLY A 123 16.48 -1.43 -9.64
C GLY A 123 17.25 -1.52 -10.96
N THR A 124 16.60 -1.77 -12.10
CA THR A 124 17.29 -1.84 -13.40
C THR A 124 16.57 -1.00 -14.47
N ARG A 125 16.68 0.32 -14.40
CA ARG A 125 16.74 1.19 -15.59
C ARG A 125 17.08 2.63 -15.26
#